data_AF-D8PLP4-F1
#
_entry.id   AF-D8PLP4-F1
#
_cell.length_a   1.000
_cell.length_b   1.000
_cell.length_c   1.000
_cell.angle_alpha   90.00
_cell.angle_beta   90.00
_cell.angle_gamma   90.00
#
_symmetry.space_group_name_H-M   'P 1'
#
loop_
_entity.id
_entity.type
_entity.pdbx_description
1 polymer ?
#
loop_
_entity_poly.entity_id
_entity_poly.type
_entity_poly.pdbx_seq_one_letter_code
_entity_poly.pdbx_strand_id
1 'polypeptide(L)'
;MADDPLPFFSPGMVVTLETNSGQRYTFTVERLFTPLTKSVVVLARCADLSPDPVVLKIYDPRFFDERNGVSPNKHWEGFPSHPWSLAAERAAPDTIPYDQYEIFSPGDPPAADDAEGQLAYAALHEAHYRKLMNDSFAVERAAYEHLQHLQGTILPRLLASGLIIPPDERAFIPPAIAIEYIEGPRLRDAPLDALTPSVCTALVRAVDSFAAHGVIHDDFSDKNILVAPSRAVVVDFGNAGVRGVGYDWTDEEWKDSVSCCDDDGAIRYWLKRKGVAGMDELLKHPREGSRGIPAIEP
;
A
#
# COMPACT_ATOMS: atom_id res chain seq x y z
N MET A 1 -21.14 -11.00 17.11
CA MET A 1 -21.07 -9.56 16.88
C MET A 1 -19.60 -9.24 16.75
N ALA A 2 -19.15 -8.75 15.60
CA ALA A 2 -17.75 -8.39 15.42
C ALA A 2 -17.48 -7.20 16.34
N ASP A 3 -16.56 -7.37 17.30
CA ASP A 3 -16.06 -6.26 18.09
C ASP A 3 -15.57 -5.19 17.12
N ASP A 4 -15.96 -3.95 17.37
CA ASP A 4 -15.55 -2.80 16.59
C ASP A 4 -14.01 -2.83 16.48
N PRO A 5 -13.40 -2.83 15.27
CA PRO A 5 -11.94 -2.85 15.10
C PRO A 5 -11.23 -1.64 15.74
N LEU A 6 -11.99 -0.60 16.14
CA LEU A 6 -11.50 0.69 16.59
C LEU A 6 -10.72 0.76 17.94
N PRO A 7 -10.84 -0.12 18.95
CA PRO A 7 -10.21 0.13 20.24
C PRO A 7 -8.68 -0.02 20.18
N PHE A 8 -8.13 -0.85 19.29
CA PHE A 8 -6.67 -1.07 19.22
C PHE A 8 -5.89 0.13 18.68
N PHE A 9 -6.50 0.90 17.78
CA PHE A 9 -5.88 2.05 17.12
C PHE A 9 -6.62 3.35 17.41
N SER A 10 -7.30 3.40 18.56
CA SER A 10 -7.92 4.62 19.08
C SER A 10 -6.85 5.64 19.50
N PRO A 11 -7.15 6.95 19.47
CA PRO A 11 -6.28 7.98 20.02
C PRO A 11 -5.85 7.67 21.46
N GLY A 12 -4.57 7.83 21.77
CA GLY A 12 -3.96 7.53 23.06
C GLY A 12 -3.48 6.09 23.22
N MET A 13 -3.84 5.17 22.31
CA MET A 13 -3.35 3.79 22.36
C MET A 13 -1.87 3.71 22.00
N VAL A 14 -1.21 2.71 22.57
CA VAL A 14 0.23 2.49 22.40
C VAL A 14 0.46 1.27 21.50
N VAL A 15 1.33 1.45 20.52
CA VAL A 15 1.79 0.40 19.60
C VAL A 15 3.31 0.34 19.65
N THR A 16 3.88 -0.86 19.74
CA THR A 16 5.34 -1.03 19.77
C THR A 16 5.82 -1.72 18.50
N LEU A 17 6.83 -1.12 17.85
CA LEU A 17 7.55 -1.69 16.71
C LEU A 17 8.91 -2.19 17.20
N GLU A 18 9.27 -3.43 16.86
CA GLU A 18 10.61 -3.97 17.03
C GLU A 18 11.28 -4.10 15.66
N THR A 19 12.42 -3.42 15.47
CA THR A 19 13.18 -3.48 14.21
C THR A 19 14.03 -4.74 14.14
N ASN A 20 14.55 -5.04 12.95
CA ASN A 20 15.48 -6.16 12.73
C ASN A 20 16.78 -6.05 13.55
N SER A 21 17.14 -4.86 14.04
CA SER A 21 18.29 -4.65 14.93
C SER A 21 17.97 -4.85 16.41
N GLY A 22 16.74 -5.22 16.75
CA GLY A 22 16.23 -5.34 18.12
C GLY A 22 15.91 -4.00 18.79
N GLN A 23 15.96 -2.88 18.05
CA GLN A 23 15.55 -1.59 18.57
C GLN A 23 14.03 -1.55 18.68
N ARG A 24 13.53 -1.04 19.79
CA ARG A 24 12.10 -0.88 20.04
C ARG A 24 11.71 0.59 19.96
N TYR A 25 10.60 0.85 19.26
CA TYR A 25 9.98 2.17 19.16
C TYR A 25 8.55 2.08 19.64
N THR A 26 8.19 2.94 20.59
CA THR A 26 6.85 3.01 21.17
C THR A 26 6.12 4.21 20.58
N PHE A 27 4.99 3.95 19.94
CA PHE A 27 4.17 4.94 19.25
C PHE A 27 2.90 5.18 20.05
N THR A 28 2.57 6.44 20.31
CA THR A 28 1.24 6.82 20.82
C THR A 28 0.38 7.27 19.64
N VAL A 29 -0.72 6.57 19.40
CA VAL A 29 -1.65 6.86 18.30
C VAL A 29 -2.35 8.20 18.54
N GLU A 30 -2.33 9.08 17.55
CA GLU A 30 -3.09 10.34 17.56
C GLU A 30 -4.41 10.19 16.82
N ARG A 31 -4.41 9.55 15.66
CA ARG A 31 -5.62 9.26 14.88
C ARG A 31 -5.43 8.10 13.92
N LEU A 32 -6.55 7.45 13.58
CA LEU A 32 -6.66 6.47 12.52
C LEU A 32 -7.03 7.16 11.20
N PHE A 33 -6.37 6.81 10.11
CA PHE A 33 -6.80 7.20 8.77
C PHE A 33 -7.86 6.21 8.26
N THR A 34 -8.96 6.73 7.72
CA THR A 34 -10.10 5.94 7.24
C THR A 34 -10.47 6.33 5.80
N PRO A 35 -11.12 5.43 5.04
CA PRO A 35 -11.42 4.03 5.36
C PRO A 35 -10.16 3.14 5.43
N LEU A 36 -10.25 2.02 6.14
CA LEU A 36 -9.22 0.99 6.12
C LEU A 36 -9.34 0.18 4.83
N THR A 37 -8.21 -0.08 4.19
CA THR A 37 -8.14 -0.85 2.94
C THR A 37 -7.19 -2.04 3.12
N LYS A 38 -5.97 -1.97 2.56
CA LYS A 38 -4.95 -3.01 2.66
C LYS A 38 -4.14 -2.99 3.94
N SER A 39 -4.16 -1.89 4.69
CA SER A 39 -3.35 -1.74 5.91
C SER A 39 -4.01 -0.80 6.89
N VAL A 40 -3.61 -0.92 8.15
CA VAL A 40 -3.93 0.08 9.18
C VAL A 40 -2.93 1.21 9.07
N VAL A 41 -3.42 2.42 8.84
CA VAL A 41 -2.58 3.62 8.77
C VAL A 41 -2.97 4.55 9.91
N VAL A 42 -2.03 4.84 10.80
CA VAL A 42 -2.23 5.77 11.92
C VAL A 42 -1.24 6.91 11.89
N LEU A 43 -1.69 8.09 12.31
CA LEU A 43 -0.80 9.17 12.74
C LEU A 43 -0.41 8.90 14.19
N ALA A 44 0.88 8.95 14.51
CA ALA A 44 1.36 8.66 15.85
C ALA A 44 2.57 9.54 16.22
N ARG A 45 2.89 9.58 17.53
CA ARG A 45 4.11 10.18 18.05
C ARG A 45 5.06 9.13 18.57
N CYS A 46 6.35 9.28 18.25
CA CYS A 46 7.44 8.51 18.83
C CYS A 46 8.67 9.41 18.95
N ALA A 47 8.89 9.96 20.15
CA ALA A 47 9.94 10.96 20.39
C ALA A 47 11.36 10.41 20.14
N ASP A 48 11.56 9.11 20.32
CA ASP A 48 12.84 8.43 20.06
C ASP A 48 13.14 8.27 18.55
N LEU A 49 12.12 8.41 17.70
CA LEU A 49 12.25 8.28 16.25
C LEU A 49 12.23 9.64 15.54
N SER A 50 11.35 10.54 15.96
CA SER A 50 11.15 11.86 15.35
C SER A 50 10.54 12.84 16.36
N PRO A 51 10.95 14.13 16.35
CA PRO A 51 10.26 15.16 17.12
C PRO A 51 8.85 15.46 16.57
N ASP A 52 8.67 15.28 15.26
CA ASP A 52 7.40 15.49 14.56
C ASP A 52 6.56 14.20 14.54
N PRO A 53 5.22 14.31 14.40
CA PRO A 53 4.36 13.16 14.16
C PRO A 53 4.82 12.33 12.95
N VAL A 54 4.55 11.04 13.00
CA VAL A 54 4.91 10.06 11.96
C VAL A 54 3.68 9.26 11.55
N VAL A 55 3.71 8.74 10.33
CA VAL A 55 2.71 7.77 9.88
C VAL A 55 3.25 6.37 10.16
N LEU A 56 2.49 5.59 10.92
CA LEU A 56 2.76 4.16 11.11
C LEU A 56 1.76 3.37 10.27
N LYS A 57 2.27 2.61 9.30
CA LYS A 57 1.50 1.73 8.42
C LYS A 57 1.75 0.29 8.82
N ILE A 58 0.69 -0.41 9.20
CA ILE A 58 0.70 -1.76 9.78
C ILE A 58 -0.08 -2.70 8.86
N TYR A 59 0.57 -3.76 8.40
CA TYR A 59 -0.01 -4.73 7.47
C TYR A 59 -0.66 -5.87 8.26
N ASP A 60 -1.74 -5.52 8.95
CA ASP A 60 -2.50 -6.45 9.78
C ASP A 60 -3.70 -7.01 9.00
N PRO A 61 -3.72 -8.33 8.67
CA PRO A 61 -4.78 -8.92 7.85
C PRO A 61 -6.17 -8.82 8.49
N ARG A 62 -6.26 -8.61 9.82
CA ARG A 62 -7.54 -8.40 10.52
C ARG A 62 -8.32 -7.17 10.05
N PHE A 63 -7.66 -6.24 9.39
CA PHE A 63 -8.25 -5.00 8.91
C PHE A 63 -8.30 -4.90 7.39
N PHE A 64 -7.91 -5.97 6.69
CA PHE A 64 -7.96 -6.03 5.24
C PHE A 64 -9.42 -5.99 4.76
N ASP A 65 -9.75 -5.06 3.88
CA ASP A 65 -11.11 -4.77 3.44
C ASP A 65 -11.73 -5.86 2.56
N GLU A 66 -10.93 -6.55 1.74
CA GLU A 66 -11.39 -7.66 0.88
C GLU A 66 -12.02 -8.82 1.68
N ARG A 67 -11.72 -8.92 2.98
CA ARG A 67 -12.34 -9.90 3.89
C ARG A 67 -13.83 -9.65 4.14
N ASN A 68 -14.32 -8.44 3.93
CA ASN A 68 -15.68 -8.09 4.31
C ASN A 68 -16.74 -8.53 3.27
N GLY A 69 -16.33 -9.18 2.16
CA GLY A 69 -17.25 -9.58 1.10
C GLY A 69 -17.88 -8.40 0.34
N VAL A 70 -17.34 -7.19 0.54
CA VAL A 70 -17.77 -5.95 -0.11
C VAL A 70 -16.55 -5.38 -0.82
N SER A 71 -16.37 -5.72 -2.08
CA SER A 71 -15.37 -5.07 -2.91
C SER A 71 -15.97 -3.86 -3.61
N PRO A 72 -15.29 -2.70 -3.65
CA PRO A 72 -15.68 -1.59 -4.52
C PRO A 72 -15.53 -1.94 -6.00
N ASN A 73 -14.80 -3.01 -6.34
CA ASN A 73 -14.74 -3.55 -7.70
C ASN A 73 -15.87 -4.55 -7.91
N LYS A 74 -16.80 -4.22 -8.82
CA LYS A 74 -17.97 -5.06 -9.18
C LYS A 74 -17.61 -6.49 -9.60
N HIS A 75 -16.38 -6.71 -10.04
CA HIS A 75 -15.88 -8.05 -10.40
C HIS A 75 -15.78 -9.01 -9.21
N TRP A 76 -15.80 -8.48 -7.98
CA TRP A 76 -15.76 -9.25 -6.74
C TRP A 76 -17.07 -9.09 -5.92
N GLU A 77 -18.15 -8.57 -6.52
CA GLU A 77 -19.47 -8.63 -5.92
C GLU A 77 -19.90 -10.10 -5.80
N GLY A 78 -20.16 -10.55 -4.57
CA GLY A 78 -20.64 -11.92 -4.29
C GLY A 78 -19.62 -12.85 -3.64
N PHE A 79 -18.37 -12.42 -3.41
CA PHE A 79 -17.45 -13.19 -2.58
C PHE A 79 -17.93 -13.19 -1.11
N PRO A 80 -17.96 -14.36 -0.44
CA PRO A 80 -18.38 -14.44 0.95
C PRO A 80 -17.44 -13.67 1.85
N SER A 81 -17.96 -13.16 2.98
CA SER A 81 -17.13 -12.54 3.99
C SER A 81 -16.32 -13.61 4.75
N HIS A 82 -15.07 -13.28 5.05
CA HIS A 82 -14.13 -14.09 5.81
C HIS A 82 -13.72 -13.34 7.09
N PRO A 83 -14.60 -13.31 8.11
CA PRO A 83 -14.28 -12.68 9.37
C PRO A 83 -13.10 -13.40 10.04
N TRP A 84 -12.20 -12.61 10.62
CA TRP A 84 -11.03 -13.15 11.29
C TRP A 84 -11.44 -13.94 12.52
N SER A 85 -10.72 -15.03 12.79
CA SER A 85 -10.79 -15.72 14.06
C SER A 85 -9.41 -16.19 14.48
N LEU A 86 -9.15 -16.17 15.79
CA LEU A 86 -7.90 -16.67 16.34
C LEU A 86 -7.67 -18.17 16.02
N ALA A 87 -8.74 -18.95 15.92
CA ALA A 87 -8.67 -20.37 15.57
C ALA A 87 -8.19 -20.58 14.12
N ALA A 88 -8.79 -19.85 13.17
CA ALA A 88 -8.38 -19.90 11.76
C ALA A 88 -6.95 -19.37 11.59
N GLU A 89 -6.60 -18.27 12.27
CA GLU A 89 -5.24 -17.75 12.25
C GLU A 89 -4.26 -18.81 12.79
N ARG A 90 -4.51 -19.43 13.94
CA ARG A 90 -3.61 -20.49 14.46
C ARG A 90 -3.53 -21.74 13.57
N ALA A 91 -4.59 -22.05 12.83
CA ALA A 91 -4.64 -23.19 11.92
C ALA A 91 -4.04 -22.90 10.53
N ALA A 92 -3.82 -21.62 10.20
CA ALA A 92 -3.31 -21.21 8.89
C ALA A 92 -1.87 -21.69 8.67
N PRO A 93 -1.57 -22.32 7.52
CA PRO A 93 -0.23 -22.79 7.22
C PRO A 93 0.78 -21.64 7.16
N ASP A 94 1.97 -21.86 7.73
CA ASP A 94 3.07 -20.88 7.73
C ASP A 94 3.91 -20.93 6.43
N THR A 95 3.80 -22.00 5.64
CA THR A 95 4.65 -22.23 4.46
C THR A 95 3.90 -21.97 3.15
N ILE A 96 4.52 -21.16 2.29
CA ILE A 96 4.25 -21.10 0.85
C ILE A 96 5.07 -22.22 0.17
N PRO A 97 4.52 -22.93 -0.83
CA PRO A 97 3.22 -22.69 -1.44
C PRO A 97 2.07 -23.42 -0.74
N TYR A 98 0.98 -22.71 -0.49
CA TYR A 98 -0.36 -23.31 -0.46
C TYR A 98 -1.02 -23.08 -1.83
N ASP A 99 -1.96 -23.92 -2.22
CA ASP A 99 -2.61 -23.79 -3.52
C ASP A 99 -3.61 -22.61 -3.49
N GLN A 100 -3.22 -21.47 -4.05
CA GLN A 100 -4.09 -20.30 -4.17
C GLN A 100 -5.35 -20.59 -5.02
N TYR A 101 -5.32 -21.61 -5.89
CA TYR A 101 -6.51 -22.01 -6.66
C TYR A 101 -7.60 -22.61 -5.76
N GLU A 102 -7.27 -23.16 -4.59
CA GLU A 102 -8.27 -23.59 -3.60
C GLU A 102 -9.07 -22.40 -3.03
N ILE A 103 -8.54 -21.17 -3.14
CA ILE A 103 -9.19 -19.94 -2.69
C ILE A 103 -9.96 -19.25 -3.81
N PHE A 104 -9.38 -19.20 -5.03
CA PHE A 104 -9.97 -18.48 -6.17
C PHE A 104 -10.81 -19.35 -7.10
N SER A 105 -10.73 -20.67 -6.96
CA SER A 105 -11.55 -21.66 -7.63
C SER A 105 -11.85 -22.81 -6.67
N PRO A 106 -12.42 -22.51 -5.48
CA PRO A 106 -12.88 -23.58 -4.62
C PRO A 106 -13.87 -24.42 -5.41
N GLY A 107 -13.94 -25.71 -5.12
CA GLY A 107 -15.13 -26.48 -5.46
C GLY A 107 -16.36 -25.91 -4.73
N ASP A 108 -17.33 -26.76 -4.41
CA ASP A 108 -18.37 -26.32 -3.49
C ASP A 108 -17.72 -25.94 -2.14
N PRO A 109 -18.11 -24.81 -1.51
CA PRO A 109 -17.64 -24.49 -0.17
C PRO A 109 -18.00 -25.64 0.78
N PRO A 110 -17.22 -25.86 1.85
CA PRO A 110 -17.51 -26.91 2.81
C PRO A 110 -18.95 -26.79 3.31
N ALA A 111 -19.59 -27.93 3.62
CA ALA A 111 -20.94 -27.94 4.13
C ALA A 111 -21.02 -27.17 5.47
N ALA A 112 -22.17 -26.58 5.77
CA ALA A 112 -22.32 -25.76 6.99
C ALA A 112 -22.18 -26.59 8.28
N ASP A 113 -22.40 -27.90 8.22
CA ASP A 113 -22.24 -28.86 9.31
C ASP A 113 -20.84 -29.50 9.38
N ASP A 114 -19.99 -29.27 8.38
CA ASP A 114 -18.59 -29.71 8.36
C ASP A 114 -17.68 -28.70 9.07
N ALA A 115 -17.69 -28.73 10.40
CA ALA A 115 -16.91 -27.79 11.22
C ALA A 115 -15.39 -27.85 10.93
N GLU A 116 -14.86 -29.03 10.60
CA GLU A 116 -13.44 -29.20 10.27
C GLU A 116 -13.11 -28.59 8.90
N GLY A 117 -13.94 -28.85 7.89
CA GLY A 117 -13.81 -28.24 6.58
C GLY A 117 -13.96 -26.72 6.60
N GLN A 118 -14.91 -26.18 7.39
CA GLN A 118 -15.05 -24.73 7.58
C GLN A 118 -13.80 -24.09 8.19
N LEU A 119 -13.21 -24.73 9.21
CA LEU A 119 -11.99 -24.24 9.84
C LEU A 119 -10.80 -24.31 8.89
N ALA A 120 -10.63 -25.41 8.16
CA ALA A 120 -9.56 -25.56 7.17
C ALA A 120 -9.67 -24.51 6.06
N TYR A 121 -10.88 -24.28 5.55
CA TYR A 121 -11.15 -23.27 4.55
C TYR A 121 -10.85 -21.85 5.07
N ALA A 122 -11.30 -21.51 6.28
CA ALA A 122 -10.97 -20.23 6.91
C ALA A 122 -9.45 -20.06 7.13
N ALA A 123 -8.75 -21.13 7.53
CA ALA A 123 -7.31 -21.13 7.73
C ALA A 123 -6.53 -20.87 6.43
N LEU A 124 -7.00 -21.40 5.29
CA LEU A 124 -6.42 -21.10 3.98
C LEU A 124 -6.57 -19.61 3.60
N HIS A 125 -7.74 -19.03 3.85
CA HIS A 125 -7.96 -17.59 3.67
C HIS A 125 -7.03 -16.75 4.55
N GLU A 126 -6.85 -17.12 5.82
CA GLU A 126 -5.90 -16.44 6.71
C GLU A 126 -4.45 -16.53 6.19
N ALA A 127 -4.01 -17.70 5.69
CA ALA A 127 -2.70 -17.83 5.04
C ALA A 127 -2.56 -16.92 3.82
N HIS A 128 -3.65 -16.75 3.07
CA HIS A 128 -3.68 -15.84 1.93
C HIS A 128 -3.58 -14.37 2.30
N TYR A 129 -4.37 -13.91 3.26
CA TYR A 129 -4.29 -12.53 3.71
C TYR A 129 -2.93 -12.21 4.32
N ARG A 130 -2.32 -13.14 5.08
CA ARG A 130 -0.92 -12.97 5.55
C ARG A 130 0.06 -12.82 4.41
N LYS A 131 -0.05 -13.63 3.36
CA LYS A 131 0.81 -13.52 2.17
C LYS A 131 0.65 -12.15 1.54
N LEU A 132 -0.57 -11.69 1.29
CA LEU A 132 -0.82 -10.36 0.73
C LEU A 132 -0.24 -9.25 1.59
N MET A 133 -0.40 -9.31 2.92
CA MET A 133 0.16 -8.33 3.84
C MET A 133 1.69 -8.31 3.81
N ASN A 134 2.32 -9.49 3.80
CA ASN A 134 3.77 -9.61 3.72
C ASN A 134 4.32 -9.13 2.38
N ASP A 135 3.65 -9.47 1.27
CA ASP A 135 4.03 -9.03 -0.06
C ASP A 135 3.93 -7.50 -0.16
N SER A 136 2.79 -6.92 0.23
CA SER A 136 2.60 -5.46 0.25
C SER A 136 3.63 -4.74 1.12
N PHE A 137 3.94 -5.28 2.30
CA PHE A 137 5.02 -4.74 3.14
C PHE A 137 6.38 -4.82 2.45
N ALA A 138 6.72 -5.98 1.86
CA ALA A 138 8.01 -6.23 1.25
C ALA A 138 8.25 -5.30 0.06
N VAL A 139 7.27 -5.17 -0.84
CA VAL A 139 7.39 -4.30 -2.02
C VAL A 139 7.42 -2.82 -1.64
N GLU A 140 6.61 -2.38 -0.68
CA GLU A 140 6.61 -0.98 -0.26
C GLU A 140 7.92 -0.59 0.43
N ARG A 141 8.42 -1.42 1.34
CA ARG A 141 9.73 -1.20 1.96
C ARG A 141 10.84 -1.13 0.90
N ALA A 142 10.84 -2.06 -0.06
CA ALA A 142 11.84 -2.10 -1.11
C ALA A 142 11.75 -0.89 -2.06
N ALA A 143 10.54 -0.40 -2.36
CA ALA A 143 10.36 0.81 -3.15
C ALA A 143 11.01 2.03 -2.47
N TYR A 144 10.84 2.18 -1.15
CA TYR A 144 11.54 3.22 -0.39
C TYR A 144 13.07 3.06 -0.43
N GLU A 145 13.58 1.82 -0.36
CA GLU A 145 15.01 1.53 -0.45
C GLU A 145 15.59 1.88 -1.83
N HIS A 146 14.91 1.51 -2.91
CA HIS A 146 15.33 1.82 -4.30
C HIS A 146 15.24 3.32 -4.62
N LEU A 147 14.26 4.01 -4.05
CA LEU A 147 14.02 5.44 -4.25
C LEU A 147 14.58 6.30 -3.12
N GLN A 148 15.59 5.82 -2.39
CA GLN A 148 16.17 6.52 -1.25
C GLN A 148 16.58 7.96 -1.56
N HIS A 149 17.11 8.21 -2.77
CA HIS A 149 17.55 9.53 -3.22
C HIS A 149 16.41 10.54 -3.44
N LEU A 150 15.15 10.08 -3.50
CA LEU A 150 13.95 10.92 -3.62
C LEU A 150 13.25 11.15 -2.27
N GLN A 151 13.64 10.45 -1.22
CA GLN A 151 13.05 10.60 0.11
C GLN A 151 13.31 11.99 0.68
N GLY A 152 12.31 12.54 1.37
CA GLY A 152 12.32 13.91 1.89
C GLY A 152 12.11 14.98 0.82
N THR A 153 11.89 14.59 -0.45
CA THR A 153 11.53 15.51 -1.54
C THR A 153 10.22 15.07 -2.17
N ILE A 154 10.25 14.09 -3.07
CA ILE A 154 9.06 13.57 -3.76
C ILE A 154 8.46 12.37 -3.02
N LEU A 155 9.22 11.71 -2.13
CA LEU A 155 8.71 10.66 -1.25
C LEU A 155 8.84 11.10 0.22
N PRO A 156 8.00 10.58 1.13
CA PRO A 156 8.27 10.63 2.56
C PRO A 156 9.60 9.94 2.89
N ARG A 157 10.22 10.29 4.01
CA ARG A 157 11.33 9.48 4.54
C ARG A 157 10.82 8.21 5.19
N LEU A 158 11.44 7.07 4.88
CA LEU A 158 11.32 5.84 5.66
C LEU A 158 12.18 5.97 6.92
N LEU A 159 11.54 6.00 8.09
CA LEU A 159 12.19 6.25 9.37
C LEU A 159 12.53 4.95 10.10
N ALA A 160 11.62 3.98 10.06
CA ALA A 160 11.84 2.65 10.63
C ALA A 160 10.99 1.60 9.91
N SER A 161 11.41 0.35 10.00
CA SER A 161 10.61 -0.82 9.62
C SER A 161 10.88 -1.96 10.59
N GLY A 162 9.89 -2.84 10.77
CA GLY A 162 9.98 -3.93 11.74
C GLY A 162 8.67 -4.67 11.91
N LEU A 163 8.55 -5.37 13.03
CA LEU A 163 7.39 -6.14 13.41
C LEU A 163 6.67 -5.46 14.58
N ILE A 164 5.33 -5.44 14.54
CA ILE A 164 4.53 -4.97 15.66
C ILE A 164 4.58 -6.01 16.78
N ILE A 165 4.82 -5.59 18.01
CA ILE A 165 4.61 -6.44 19.18
C ILE A 165 3.10 -6.46 19.46
N PRO A 166 2.39 -7.58 19.18
CA PRO A 166 0.95 -7.60 19.31
C PRO A 166 0.54 -7.49 20.78
N PRO A 167 -0.57 -6.79 21.09
CA PRO A 167 -1.11 -6.74 22.45
C PRO A 167 -1.94 -7.99 22.82
N ASP A 168 -2.11 -8.93 21.89
CA ASP A 168 -2.99 -10.09 21.99
C ASP A 168 -2.27 -11.42 21.66
N GLU A 169 -2.97 -12.54 21.84
CA GLU A 169 -2.42 -13.91 21.65
C GLU A 169 -2.38 -14.39 20.20
N ARG A 170 -2.38 -13.46 19.26
CA ARG A 170 -2.42 -13.77 17.83
C ARG A 170 -1.17 -14.56 17.39
N ALA A 171 -1.33 -15.40 16.38
CA ALA A 171 -0.26 -16.20 15.81
C ALA A 171 0.54 -15.43 14.75
N PHE A 172 -0.10 -14.52 14.01
CA PHE A 172 0.58 -13.70 13.00
C PHE A 172 1.14 -12.42 13.62
N ILE A 173 2.38 -12.07 13.34
CA ILE A 173 3.00 -10.82 13.81
C ILE A 173 3.04 -9.83 12.63
N PRO A 174 2.22 -8.78 12.62
CA PRO A 174 2.16 -7.85 11.49
C PRO A 174 3.46 -7.09 11.29
N PRO A 175 3.99 -7.02 10.06
CA PRO A 175 5.05 -6.08 9.75
C PRO A 175 4.49 -4.66 9.66
N ALA A 176 5.37 -3.68 9.82
CA ALA A 176 5.02 -2.27 9.74
C ALA A 176 6.19 -1.39 9.30
N ILE A 177 5.85 -0.25 8.72
CA ILE A 177 6.78 0.84 8.42
C ILE A 177 6.35 2.13 9.13
N ALA A 178 7.32 2.88 9.62
CA ALA A 178 7.14 4.23 10.11
C ALA A 178 7.76 5.21 9.10
N ILE A 179 6.96 6.14 8.60
CA ILE A 179 7.36 7.12 7.59
C ILE A 179 7.06 8.54 8.05
N GLU A 180 7.75 9.51 7.45
CA GLU A 180 7.50 10.94 7.62
C GLU A 180 6.02 11.27 7.41
N TYR A 181 5.42 12.01 8.35
CA TYR A 181 4.09 12.56 8.13
C TYR A 181 4.17 13.78 7.21
N ILE A 182 3.34 13.78 6.16
CA ILE A 182 3.23 14.87 5.21
C ILE A 182 1.94 15.61 5.49
N GLU A 183 2.05 16.82 6.02
CA GLU A 183 0.90 17.70 6.19
C GLU A 183 0.53 18.35 4.86
N GLY A 184 -0.64 17.99 4.34
CA GLY A 184 -1.19 18.55 3.11
C GLY A 184 -2.42 17.81 2.62
N PRO A 185 -3.27 18.46 1.81
CA PRO A 185 -4.38 17.79 1.13
C PRO A 185 -3.87 16.82 0.05
N ARG A 186 -4.74 15.87 -0.33
CA ARG A 186 -4.56 15.06 -1.54
C ARG A 186 -4.58 15.93 -2.79
N LEU A 187 -3.97 15.48 -3.89
CA LEU A 187 -3.92 16.22 -5.16
C LEU A 187 -5.32 16.69 -5.60
N ARG A 188 -6.34 15.84 -5.44
CA ARG A 188 -7.73 16.17 -5.75
C ARG A 188 -8.24 17.43 -5.06
N ASP A 189 -7.84 17.63 -3.81
CA ASP A 189 -8.37 18.67 -2.91
C ASP A 189 -7.39 19.84 -2.74
N ALA A 190 -6.15 19.70 -3.17
CA ALA A 190 -5.12 20.74 -3.10
C ALA A 190 -5.51 21.99 -3.91
N PRO A 191 -5.21 23.20 -3.44
CA PRO A 191 -5.47 24.39 -4.23
C PRO A 191 -4.52 24.45 -5.45
N LEU A 192 -5.01 24.95 -6.59
CA LEU A 192 -4.26 24.89 -7.86
C LEU A 192 -2.98 25.74 -7.83
N ASP A 193 -2.96 26.81 -7.05
CA ASP A 193 -1.79 27.69 -6.86
C ASP A 193 -0.64 27.01 -6.09
N ALA A 194 -0.92 25.98 -5.29
CA ALA A 194 0.12 25.14 -4.68
C ALA A 194 0.85 24.26 -5.72
N LEU A 195 0.24 24.01 -6.88
CA LEU A 195 0.80 23.24 -7.98
C LEU A 195 1.58 24.15 -8.94
N THR A 196 2.63 24.77 -8.42
CA THR A 196 3.50 25.63 -9.24
C THR A 196 4.19 24.81 -10.35
N PRO A 197 4.66 25.45 -11.44
CA PRO A 197 5.39 24.75 -12.49
C PRO A 197 6.60 23.96 -11.98
N SER A 198 7.33 24.48 -10.99
CA SER A 198 8.48 23.77 -10.41
C SER A 198 8.09 22.52 -9.63
N VAL A 199 7.00 22.59 -8.84
CA VAL A 199 6.45 21.43 -8.11
C VAL A 199 6.00 20.35 -9.08
N CYS A 200 5.23 20.72 -10.11
CA CYS A 200 4.74 19.79 -11.12
C CYS A 200 5.90 19.16 -11.91
N THR A 201 6.89 19.96 -12.30
CA THR A 201 8.08 19.48 -13.02
C THR A 201 8.87 18.47 -12.18
N ALA A 202 9.09 18.78 -10.89
CA ALA A 202 9.83 17.90 -9.99
C ALA A 202 9.09 16.57 -9.78
N LEU A 203 7.77 16.61 -9.59
CA LEU A 203 6.94 15.43 -9.44
C LEU A 203 6.98 14.55 -10.69
N VAL A 204 6.75 15.12 -11.88
CA VAL A 204 6.76 14.38 -13.15
C VAL A 204 8.14 13.74 -13.39
N ARG A 205 9.23 14.48 -13.21
CA ARG A 205 10.58 13.94 -13.41
C ARG A 205 10.91 12.79 -12.46
N ALA A 206 10.45 12.85 -11.22
CA ALA A 206 10.65 11.78 -10.27
C ALA A 206 9.87 10.52 -10.67
N VAL A 207 8.59 10.66 -11.02
CA VAL A 207 7.77 9.52 -11.50
C VAL A 207 8.36 8.90 -12.77
N ASP A 208 8.79 9.72 -13.73
CA ASP A 208 9.45 9.27 -14.97
C ASP A 208 10.71 8.43 -14.69
N SER A 209 11.35 8.64 -13.54
CA SER A 209 12.57 7.94 -13.14
C SER A 209 12.33 6.64 -12.37
N PHE A 210 11.11 6.36 -11.90
CA PHE A 210 10.84 5.18 -11.06
C PHE A 210 11.26 3.89 -11.76
N ALA A 211 10.86 3.72 -13.02
CA ALA A 211 11.15 2.51 -13.79
C ALA A 211 12.66 2.27 -13.97
N ALA A 212 13.43 3.35 -14.15
CA ALA A 212 14.89 3.28 -14.25
C ALA A 212 15.57 2.89 -12.93
N HIS A 213 14.90 3.12 -11.80
CA HIS A 213 15.32 2.66 -10.47
C HIS A 213 14.69 1.31 -10.08
N GLY A 214 14.05 0.63 -11.03
CA GLY A 214 13.46 -0.68 -10.82
C GLY A 214 12.19 -0.66 -9.97
N VAL A 215 11.43 0.45 -9.98
CA VAL A 215 10.15 0.59 -9.28
C VAL A 215 9.04 0.98 -10.24
N ILE A 216 7.86 0.37 -10.05
CA ILE A 216 6.58 0.77 -10.62
C ILE A 216 5.61 0.92 -9.45
N HIS A 217 4.77 1.95 -9.44
CA HIS A 217 3.84 2.22 -8.35
C HIS A 217 2.57 1.35 -8.42
N ASP A 218 2.01 1.12 -9.61
CA ASP A 218 0.86 0.23 -9.88
C ASP A 218 -0.48 0.58 -9.17
N ASP A 219 -0.54 1.73 -8.49
CA ASP A 219 -1.80 2.34 -8.00
C ASP A 219 -1.69 3.87 -8.05
N PHE A 220 -1.10 4.39 -9.13
CA PHE A 220 -0.80 5.81 -9.24
C PHE A 220 -2.09 6.62 -9.47
N SER A 221 -2.50 7.37 -8.44
CA SER A 221 -3.77 8.11 -8.44
C SER A 221 -3.73 9.38 -7.60
N ASP A 222 -4.71 10.27 -7.78
CA ASP A 222 -4.82 11.54 -7.04
C ASP A 222 -4.91 11.36 -5.51
N LYS A 223 -5.39 10.21 -5.05
CA LYS A 223 -5.45 9.77 -3.65
C LYS A 223 -4.08 9.45 -3.04
N ASN A 224 -3.09 9.11 -3.87
CA ASN A 224 -1.74 8.70 -3.49
C ASN A 224 -0.69 9.81 -3.71
N ILE A 225 -1.15 11.05 -3.90
CA ILE A 225 -0.31 12.24 -4.02
C ILE A 225 -0.77 13.27 -3.00
N LEU A 226 0.12 13.68 -2.11
CA LEU A 226 -0.09 14.75 -1.13
C LEU A 226 0.59 16.02 -1.60
N VAL A 227 -0.05 17.18 -1.41
CA VAL A 227 0.50 18.48 -1.77
C VAL A 227 0.83 19.23 -0.48
N ALA A 228 2.10 19.29 -0.15
CA ALA A 228 2.62 20.02 1.00
C ALA A 228 3.13 21.41 0.56
N PRO A 229 3.40 22.34 1.50
CA PRO A 229 4.06 23.58 1.15
C PRO A 229 5.34 23.31 0.35
N SER A 230 5.43 23.88 -0.85
CA SER A 230 6.58 23.80 -1.78
C SER A 230 6.91 22.45 -2.43
N ARG A 231 6.12 21.38 -2.20
CA ARG A 231 6.37 20.06 -2.83
C ARG A 231 5.11 19.21 -2.97
N ALA A 232 5.12 18.32 -3.95
CA ALA A 232 4.14 17.23 -4.06
C ALA A 232 4.85 15.91 -3.76
N VAL A 233 4.17 15.04 -3.01
CA VAL A 233 4.74 13.84 -2.42
C VAL A 233 3.91 12.63 -2.81
N VAL A 234 4.56 11.62 -3.41
CA VAL A 234 3.98 10.33 -3.75
C VAL A 234 4.04 9.42 -2.53
N VAL A 235 2.93 8.77 -2.20
CA VAL A 235 2.78 7.88 -1.05
C VAL A 235 2.11 6.56 -1.46
N ASP A 236 2.16 5.56 -0.57
CA ASP A 236 1.45 4.28 -0.72
C ASP A 236 1.97 3.38 -1.85
N PHE A 237 3.13 2.77 -1.63
CA PHE A 237 3.74 1.80 -2.56
C PHE A 237 3.31 0.34 -2.25
N GLY A 238 2.17 0.14 -1.60
CA GLY A 238 1.72 -1.20 -1.16
C GLY A 238 1.37 -2.17 -2.29
N ASN A 239 1.22 -1.66 -3.51
CA ASN A 239 1.00 -2.43 -4.74
C ASN A 239 2.19 -2.39 -5.69
N ALA A 240 3.32 -1.79 -5.28
CA ALA A 240 4.42 -1.53 -6.20
C ALA A 240 5.01 -2.82 -6.79
N GLY A 241 5.43 -2.73 -8.06
CA GLY A 241 6.34 -3.69 -8.67
C GLY A 241 7.79 -3.26 -8.44
N VAL A 242 8.61 -4.09 -7.79
CA VAL A 242 10.02 -3.77 -7.53
C VAL A 242 10.92 -4.88 -8.07
N ARG A 243 11.90 -4.52 -8.90
CA ARG A 243 12.86 -5.48 -9.46
C ARG A 243 13.62 -6.21 -8.35
N GLY A 244 13.68 -7.54 -8.45
CA GLY A 244 14.39 -8.39 -7.50
C GLY A 244 13.65 -8.60 -6.18
N VAL A 245 12.36 -8.25 -6.11
CA VAL A 245 11.51 -8.49 -4.94
C VAL A 245 10.25 -9.23 -5.37
N GLY A 246 9.97 -10.35 -4.70
CA GLY A 246 8.78 -11.18 -4.95
C GLY A 246 8.93 -12.11 -6.17
N TYR A 247 9.24 -11.55 -7.35
CA TYR A 247 9.45 -12.32 -8.58
C TYR A 247 10.67 -11.80 -9.35
N ASP A 248 11.41 -12.71 -9.98
CA ASP A 248 12.59 -12.39 -10.79
C ASP A 248 12.14 -12.03 -12.21
N TRP A 249 11.75 -10.78 -12.42
CA TRP A 249 11.22 -10.32 -13.70
C TRP A 249 12.36 -10.28 -14.72
N THR A 250 12.15 -10.91 -15.86
CA THR A 250 12.98 -10.70 -17.04
C THR A 250 12.90 -9.25 -17.52
N ASP A 251 13.85 -8.81 -18.34
CA ASP A 251 13.81 -7.46 -18.89
C ASP A 251 12.58 -7.21 -19.78
N GLU A 252 12.09 -8.25 -20.43
CA GLU A 252 10.88 -8.23 -21.26
C GLU A 252 9.63 -8.08 -20.39
N GLU A 253 9.45 -8.93 -19.37
CA GLU A 253 8.35 -8.82 -18.40
C GLU A 253 8.36 -7.47 -17.68
N TRP A 254 9.53 -6.96 -17.30
CA TRP A 254 9.65 -5.63 -16.71
C TRP A 254 9.19 -4.54 -17.65
N LYS A 255 9.63 -4.57 -18.90
CA LYS A 255 9.21 -3.59 -19.90
C LYS A 255 7.70 -3.63 -20.13
N ASP A 256 7.13 -4.83 -20.19
CA ASP A 256 5.69 -5.01 -20.36
C ASP A 256 4.91 -4.49 -19.15
N SER A 257 5.37 -4.78 -17.93
CA SER A 257 4.77 -4.24 -16.69
C SER A 257 4.86 -2.71 -16.60
N VAL A 258 6.03 -2.12 -16.91
CA VAL A 258 6.19 -0.65 -16.96
C VAL A 258 5.19 -0.05 -17.96
N SER A 259 5.07 -0.66 -19.14
CA SER A 259 4.13 -0.20 -20.17
C SER A 259 2.67 -0.38 -19.77
N CYS A 260 2.34 -1.42 -19.01
CA CYS A 260 0.97 -1.71 -18.57
C CYS A 260 0.52 -0.77 -17.45
N CYS A 261 1.40 -0.47 -16.50
CA CYS A 261 1.09 0.39 -15.36
C CYS A 261 1.05 1.87 -15.77
N ASP A 262 1.90 2.30 -16.73
CA ASP A 262 1.91 3.65 -17.32
C ASP A 262 1.94 4.77 -16.25
N ASP A 263 2.76 4.61 -15.19
CA ASP A 263 2.88 5.58 -14.10
C ASP A 263 3.15 7.01 -14.63
N ASP A 264 4.00 7.12 -15.66
CA ASP A 264 4.31 8.39 -16.34
C ASP A 264 3.08 9.00 -17.00
N GLY A 265 2.25 8.19 -17.67
CA GLY A 265 0.98 8.62 -18.25
C GLY A 265 -0.03 9.00 -17.17
N ALA A 266 -0.11 8.21 -16.10
CA ALA A 266 -1.02 8.44 -14.98
C ALA A 266 -0.77 9.78 -14.29
N ILE A 267 0.48 10.13 -13.95
CA ILE A 267 0.76 11.43 -13.31
C ILE A 267 0.35 12.61 -14.20
N ARG A 268 0.63 12.52 -15.50
CA ARG A 268 0.27 13.56 -16.48
C ARG A 268 -1.24 13.70 -16.61
N TYR A 269 -1.96 12.58 -16.64
CA TYR A 269 -3.41 12.54 -16.66
C TYR A 269 -4.01 13.25 -15.43
N TRP A 270 -3.52 12.93 -14.22
CA TRP A 270 -4.06 13.51 -12.99
C TRP A 270 -3.77 15.00 -12.85
N LEU A 271 -2.55 15.46 -13.21
CA LEU A 271 -2.22 16.89 -13.24
C LEU A 271 -3.07 17.65 -14.26
N LYS A 272 -3.28 17.10 -15.45
CA LYS A 272 -4.17 17.69 -16.46
C LYS A 272 -5.62 17.76 -15.97
N ARG A 273 -6.13 16.68 -15.37
CA ARG A 273 -7.48 16.62 -14.78
C ARG A 273 -7.66 17.63 -13.66
N LYS A 274 -6.60 17.94 -12.91
CA LYS A 274 -6.59 18.97 -11.87
C LYS A 274 -6.64 20.40 -12.41
N GLY A 275 -6.40 20.59 -13.72
CA GLY A 275 -6.39 21.90 -14.36
C GLY A 275 -5.01 22.56 -14.43
N VAL A 276 -3.93 21.82 -14.22
CA VAL A 276 -2.56 22.33 -14.45
C VAL A 276 -2.38 22.61 -15.95
N ALA A 277 -2.15 23.87 -16.30
CA ALA A 277 -1.96 24.31 -17.67
C ALA A 277 -0.48 24.17 -18.11
N GLY A 278 -0.22 24.23 -19.42
CA GLY A 278 1.15 24.18 -19.96
C GLY A 278 1.82 22.81 -19.86
N MET A 279 1.04 21.75 -19.62
CA MET A 279 1.57 20.38 -19.53
C MET A 279 2.29 19.96 -20.81
N ASP A 280 1.88 20.46 -21.99
CA ASP A 280 2.51 20.12 -23.27
C ASP A 280 4.03 20.38 -23.31
N GLU A 281 4.55 21.30 -22.49
CA GLU A 281 6.00 21.50 -22.36
C GLU A 281 6.67 20.48 -21.44
N LEU A 282 5.96 20.00 -20.42
CA LEU A 282 6.38 18.90 -19.54
C LEU A 282 6.28 17.53 -20.25
N LEU A 283 5.41 17.43 -21.27
CA LEU A 283 5.23 16.26 -22.13
C LEU A 283 6.31 16.09 -23.22
N LYS A 284 7.20 17.07 -23.43
CA LYS A 284 8.20 17.06 -24.52
C LYS A 284 9.38 16.10 -24.32
N HIS A 285 9.50 15.41 -23.18
CA HIS A 285 10.48 14.34 -23.03
C HIS A 285 9.98 13.06 -23.72
N PRO A 286 10.76 12.49 -24.67
CA PRO A 286 10.23 11.51 -25.60
C PRO A 286 10.00 10.17 -24.92
N ARG A 287 8.80 9.62 -25.13
CA ARG A 287 8.57 8.17 -25.06
C ARG A 287 9.37 7.52 -26.19
N GLU A 288 10.59 7.09 -25.92
CA GLU A 288 11.26 6.14 -26.81
C GLU A 288 10.54 4.78 -26.70
N GLY A 289 9.49 4.59 -27.52
CA GLY A 289 8.94 3.27 -27.81
C GLY A 289 7.46 2.99 -27.51
N SER A 290 6.64 3.93 -27.06
CA SER A 290 5.22 3.63 -26.82
C SER A 290 4.42 3.58 -28.13
N ARG A 291 3.90 2.39 -28.50
CA ARG A 291 2.83 2.29 -29.49
C ARG A 291 1.58 2.95 -28.91
N GLY A 292 0.95 3.82 -29.70
CA GLY A 292 -0.21 4.60 -29.26
C GLY A 292 -1.38 3.72 -28.84
N ILE A 293 -1.97 4.05 -27.69
CA ILE A 293 -3.27 3.54 -27.27
C ILE A 293 -4.33 4.20 -28.16
N PRO A 294 -5.27 3.46 -28.78
CA PRO A 294 -6.33 4.06 -29.57
C PRO A 294 -7.30 4.84 -28.67
N ALA A 295 -7.71 6.00 -29.15
CA ALA A 295 -8.70 6.85 -28.48
C ALA A 295 -10.01 6.08 -28.27
N ILE A 296 -10.49 6.05 -27.03
CA ILE A 296 -11.88 5.72 -26.72
C ILE A 296 -12.66 7.01 -26.91
N GLU A 297 -13.37 7.10 -28.04
CA GLU A 297 -14.37 8.14 -28.28
C GLU A 297 -15.64 7.89 -27.42
N PRO A 298 -16.37 8.96 -27.06
CA PRO A 298 -17.39 8.95 -25.99
C PRO A 298 -18.60 8.06 -26.22
#